data_AF-A0A8T6RJB5-F1
#
_entry.id   AF-A0A8T6RJB5-F1
#
_cell.length_a   1.000
_cell.length_b   1.000
_cell.length_c   1.000
_cell.angle_alpha   90.00
_cell.angle_beta   90.00
_cell.angle_gamma   90.00
#
_symmetry.space_group_name_H-M   'P 1'
#
loop_
_entity.id
_entity.type
_entity.pdbx_description
1 polymer ?
#
loop_
_entity_poly.entity_id
_entity_poly.type
_entity_poly.pdbx_seq_one_letter_code
_entity_poly.pdbx_strand_id
1 'polypeptide(L)'
;MIKIPLGIALIEWDDHYGATLRSMHPKNLNLNNDIALQLYTSQTMGDISVPRFSVFQTNEIRVAGYFGGEKDNSLIVIVLDENDEPEKYKFFLIHSFNKYLSNNSNIDEFLKNSFEDLLLLEDNLKKEFILNNKKIQNFFFNVIEEEIRIIESEFDPKLGLYYPKLIKLLDISPNESEIFLDFLIKQKFLISEILNNVFTCPECDSIKIIFKIQCPDCFSTKIEKNATIQHDYCGYVDFYKNFYDTTKNQLICPNCNTIITHDFGIKNKGIFYKCLEKGTFFKKGKEIFYCINCNKKFEKDKLKFKSISSYKVNLEKINQVLNFKKE
;
A
#
# COMPACT_ATOMS: atom_id res chain seq x y z
N MET A 1 21.08 -6.68 25.93
CA MET A 1 20.51 -5.34 26.21
C MET A 1 19.37 -5.11 25.24
N ILE A 2 18.32 -4.41 25.67
CA ILE A 2 17.15 -4.16 24.84
C ILE A 2 17.59 -3.22 23.72
N LYS A 3 17.42 -3.63 22.45
CA LYS A 3 17.67 -2.79 21.29
C LYS A 3 16.51 -1.80 21.21
N ILE A 4 16.74 -0.57 21.60
CA ILE A 4 15.73 0.48 21.59
C ILE A 4 16.38 1.70 20.96
N PRO A 5 15.70 2.39 20.03
CA PRO A 5 16.18 3.67 19.56
C PRO A 5 16.33 4.62 20.73
N LEU A 6 17.43 5.37 20.75
CA LEU A 6 17.78 6.26 21.84
C LEU A 6 16.79 7.43 21.95
N GLY A 7 16.14 7.80 20.84
CA GLY A 7 15.18 8.90 20.81
C GLY A 7 14.71 9.30 19.42
N ILE A 8 13.87 10.33 19.37
CA ILE A 8 13.35 10.96 18.14
C ILE A 8 13.54 12.48 18.21
N ALA A 9 13.80 13.11 17.07
CA ALA A 9 13.95 14.56 16.98
C ALA A 9 13.34 15.13 15.69
N LEU A 10 12.94 16.39 15.76
CA LEU A 10 12.48 17.20 14.63
C LEU A 10 13.50 18.31 14.37
N ILE A 11 13.96 18.39 13.12
CA ILE A 11 14.85 19.41 12.61
C ILE A 11 14.09 20.16 11.52
N GLU A 12 14.12 21.49 11.55
CA GLU A 12 13.47 22.33 10.55
C GLU A 12 14.48 23.32 9.96
N TRP A 13 14.26 23.71 8.71
CA TRP A 13 14.97 24.84 8.15
C TRP A 13 14.39 26.16 8.67
N ASP A 14 15.26 27.03 9.15
CA ASP A 14 14.98 28.42 9.49
C ASP A 14 15.78 29.34 8.55
N ASP A 15 15.14 30.32 7.93
CA ASP A 15 15.78 31.18 6.94
C ASP A 15 16.93 32.05 7.50
N HIS A 16 16.99 32.26 8.81
CA HIS A 16 18.03 33.06 9.46
C HIS A 16 19.15 32.19 10.04
N TYR A 17 18.81 31.01 10.53
CA TYR A 17 19.73 30.15 11.30
C TYR A 17 20.09 28.85 10.58
N GLY A 18 19.50 28.58 9.41
CA GLY A 18 19.65 27.32 8.68
C GLY A 18 18.90 26.18 9.38
N ALA A 19 19.43 24.96 9.26
CA ALA A 19 18.83 23.80 9.92
C ALA A 19 18.93 23.91 11.46
N THR A 20 17.79 23.88 12.13
CA THR A 20 17.67 24.05 13.58
C THR A 20 16.99 22.85 14.23
N LEU A 21 17.49 22.42 15.40
CA LEU A 21 16.84 21.41 16.21
C LEU A 21 15.62 22.01 16.90
N ARG A 22 14.42 21.69 16.41
CA ARG A 22 13.17 22.23 16.98
C ARG A 22 12.79 21.57 18.28
N SER A 23 12.84 20.25 18.32
CA SER A 23 12.60 19.50 19.53
C SER A 23 13.14 18.08 19.41
N MET A 24 13.25 17.43 20.56
CA MET A 24 13.71 16.07 20.70
C MET A 24 13.06 15.40 21.91
N HIS A 25 12.93 14.09 21.84
CA HIS A 25 12.45 13.26 22.94
C HIS A 25 13.23 11.93 22.99
N PRO A 26 13.81 11.55 24.14
CA PRO A 26 13.83 12.30 25.40
C PRO A 26 14.75 13.55 25.33
N LYS A 27 14.56 14.52 26.23
CA LYS A 27 15.25 15.83 26.19
C LYS A 27 16.77 15.76 26.46
N ASN A 28 17.27 14.62 26.92
CA ASN A 28 18.68 14.38 27.24
C ASN A 28 19.45 13.67 26.11
N LEU A 29 18.88 13.59 24.90
CA LEU A 29 19.60 13.09 23.73
C LEU A 29 20.85 13.93 23.45
N ASN A 30 21.93 13.27 23.02
CA ASN A 30 23.14 13.94 22.57
C ASN A 30 22.96 14.51 21.15
N LEU A 31 22.06 15.48 21.02
CA LEU A 31 21.73 16.19 19.79
C LEU A 31 21.76 17.70 20.08
N ASN A 32 22.59 18.43 19.34
CA ASN A 32 22.66 19.89 19.37
C ASN A 32 22.46 20.46 17.95
N ASN A 33 22.46 21.79 17.81
CA ASN A 33 22.26 22.43 16.49
C ASN A 33 23.37 22.10 15.48
N ASP A 34 24.61 21.89 15.93
CA ASP A 34 25.72 21.54 15.04
C ASP A 34 25.50 20.15 14.42
N ILE A 35 25.10 19.16 15.23
CA ILE A 35 24.74 17.83 14.76
C ILE A 35 23.47 17.91 13.88
N ALA A 36 22.47 18.70 14.28
CA ALA A 36 21.26 18.88 13.49
C ALA A 36 21.55 19.42 12.08
N LEU A 37 22.47 20.38 11.96
CA LEU A 37 22.92 20.91 10.68
C LEU A 37 23.62 19.84 9.82
N GLN A 38 24.49 19.02 10.43
CA GLN A 38 25.13 17.90 9.73
C GLN A 38 24.10 16.88 9.24
N LEU A 39 23.17 16.49 10.11
CA LEU A 39 22.09 15.55 9.78
C LEU A 39 21.25 16.10 8.63
N TYR A 40 20.77 17.33 8.73
CA TYR A 40 19.98 17.96 7.68
C TYR A 40 20.73 18.01 6.36
N THR A 41 21.96 18.52 6.36
CA THR A 41 22.77 18.65 5.14
C THR A 41 23.03 17.30 4.48
N SER A 42 23.37 16.28 5.26
CA SER A 42 23.61 14.93 4.74
C SER A 42 22.35 14.34 4.10
N GLN A 43 21.19 14.55 4.73
CA GLN A 43 19.91 14.00 4.30
C GLN A 43 19.22 14.84 3.22
N THR A 44 19.76 16.00 2.86
CA THR A 44 19.35 16.82 1.71
C THR A 44 20.34 16.78 0.53
N MET A 45 21.43 16.01 0.60
CA MET A 45 22.32 15.83 -0.56
C MET A 45 21.63 15.12 -1.75
N GLY A 46 21.52 15.78 -2.90
CA GLY A 46 20.93 15.23 -4.13
C GLY A 46 19.60 15.89 -4.50
N ASP A 47 18.68 15.12 -5.10
CA ASP A 47 17.35 15.65 -5.46
C ASP A 47 16.50 15.85 -4.20
N ILE A 48 16.25 17.11 -3.86
CA ILE A 48 15.43 17.54 -2.71
C ILE A 48 13.97 17.77 -3.08
N SER A 49 13.60 17.63 -4.36
CA SER A 49 12.22 17.90 -4.81
C SER A 49 11.19 16.91 -4.26
N VAL A 50 11.66 15.76 -3.75
CA VAL A 50 10.81 14.68 -3.24
C VAL A 50 11.16 14.30 -1.79
N PRO A 51 10.14 13.97 -0.96
CA PRO A 51 10.37 13.38 0.35
C PRO A 51 11.15 12.07 0.26
N ARG A 52 12.03 11.79 1.22
CA ARG A 52 12.85 10.58 1.20
C ARG A 52 13.30 10.11 2.58
N PHE A 53 13.42 8.79 2.69
CA PHE A 53 14.09 8.12 3.80
C PHE A 53 15.60 8.07 3.54
N SER A 54 16.41 8.28 4.57
CA SER A 54 17.85 8.08 4.51
C SER A 54 18.44 7.68 5.86
N VAL A 55 19.64 7.11 5.82
CA VAL A 55 20.39 6.67 7.00
C VAL A 55 21.69 7.46 7.04
N PHE A 56 22.03 7.98 8.21
CA PHE A 56 23.28 8.68 8.44
C PHE A 56 24.01 8.08 9.65
N GLN A 57 25.33 7.97 9.54
CA GLN A 57 26.15 7.37 10.59
C GLN A 57 27.53 8.04 10.65
N THR A 58 27.93 8.39 11.86
CA THR A 58 29.30 8.77 12.24
C THR A 58 29.76 7.90 13.41
N ASN A 59 30.95 8.17 13.94
CA ASN A 59 31.42 7.53 15.17
C ASN A 59 30.63 7.95 16.42
N GLU A 60 29.90 9.08 16.35
CA GLU A 60 29.22 9.69 17.49
C GLU A 60 27.70 9.49 17.45
N ILE A 61 27.11 9.39 16.25
CA ILE A 61 25.67 9.27 16.09
C ILE A 61 25.31 8.40 14.90
N ARG A 62 24.24 7.61 15.07
CA ARG A 62 23.60 6.85 14.01
C ARG A 62 22.12 7.21 13.99
N VAL A 63 21.60 7.58 12.83
CA VAL A 63 20.19 7.95 12.69
C VAL A 63 19.54 7.32 11.46
N ALA A 64 18.26 7.01 11.60
CA ALA A 64 17.34 6.85 10.48
C ALA A 64 16.50 8.12 10.38
N GLY A 65 16.36 8.71 9.19
CA GLY A 65 15.63 9.95 9.02
C GLY A 65 14.72 9.97 7.80
N TYR A 66 13.71 10.83 7.86
CA TYR A 66 12.81 11.09 6.75
C TYR A 66 12.67 12.60 6.54
N PHE A 67 13.16 13.04 5.38
CA PHE A 67 13.11 14.42 4.93
C PHE A 67 11.84 14.67 4.12
N GLY A 68 11.13 15.77 4.40
CA GLY A 68 9.88 16.15 3.75
C GLY A 68 10.02 16.69 2.32
N GLY A 69 11.23 16.88 1.82
CA GLY A 69 11.45 17.55 0.54
C GLY A 69 11.39 19.07 0.64
N GLU A 70 11.65 19.73 -0.49
CA GLU A 70 11.80 21.20 -0.61
C GLU A 70 10.57 22.01 -0.14
N LYS A 71 9.38 21.41 -0.17
CA LYS A 71 8.14 22.09 0.24
C LYS A 71 8.04 22.28 1.74
N ASP A 72 8.44 21.27 2.51
CA ASP A 72 8.29 21.27 3.96
C ASP A 72 9.60 21.69 4.64
N ASN A 73 10.75 21.36 4.04
CA ASN A 73 12.08 21.63 4.58
C ASN A 73 12.29 21.16 6.03
N SER A 74 11.54 20.14 6.46
CA SER A 74 11.63 19.51 7.77
C SER A 74 12.16 18.09 7.67
N LEU A 75 12.81 17.64 8.73
CA LEU A 75 13.43 16.33 8.85
C LEU A 75 13.08 15.74 10.23
N ILE A 76 12.45 14.57 10.25
CA ILE A 76 12.29 13.77 11.48
C ILE A 76 13.38 12.70 11.48
N VAL A 77 14.10 12.58 12.59
CA VAL A 77 15.14 11.56 12.80
C VAL A 77 14.86 10.72 14.02
N ILE A 78 15.21 9.45 13.94
CA ILE A 78 15.34 8.53 15.07
C ILE A 78 16.82 8.31 15.33
N VAL A 79 17.24 8.54 16.57
CA VAL A 79 18.59 8.24 17.04
C VAL A 79 18.65 6.77 17.42
N LEU A 80 19.63 6.05 16.86
CA LEU A 80 19.74 4.61 16.92
C LEU A 80 20.86 4.17 17.86
N ASP A 81 20.69 3.01 18.50
CA ASP A 81 21.81 2.30 19.11
C ASP A 81 22.72 1.69 18.02
N GLU A 82 23.96 1.35 18.38
CA GLU A 82 24.93 0.72 17.48
C GLU A 82 24.39 -0.55 16.81
N ASN A 83 23.49 -1.28 17.50
CA ASN A 83 22.99 -2.58 17.08
C ASN A 83 21.60 -2.55 16.39
N ASP A 84 21.04 -1.36 16.14
CA ASP A 84 19.73 -1.20 15.49
C ASP A 84 19.81 -1.32 13.96
N GLU A 85 18.75 -1.82 13.34
CA GLU A 85 18.61 -1.89 11.88
C GLU A 85 17.78 -0.69 11.39
N PRO A 86 18.34 0.27 10.63
CA PRO A 86 17.64 1.52 10.29
C PRO A 86 16.40 1.35 9.42
N GLU A 87 16.45 0.41 8.46
CA GLU A 87 15.36 0.18 7.49
C GLU A 87 14.04 -0.23 8.16
N LYS A 88 14.10 -0.84 9.35
CA LYS A 88 12.90 -1.22 10.12
C LYS A 88 12.03 -0.02 10.51
N TYR A 89 12.59 1.19 10.53
CA TYR A 89 11.89 2.42 10.92
C TYR A 89 11.39 3.26 9.76
N LYS A 90 11.65 2.86 8.50
CA LYS A 90 11.31 3.65 7.32
C LYS A 90 9.82 4.01 7.24
N PHE A 91 8.94 3.02 7.39
CA PHE A 91 7.49 3.25 7.34
C PHE A 91 6.99 4.10 8.51
N PHE A 92 7.54 3.87 9.70
CA PHE A 92 7.23 4.68 10.87
C PHE A 92 7.59 6.15 10.64
N LEU A 93 8.80 6.44 10.15
CA LEU A 93 9.26 7.80 9.91
C LEU A 93 8.42 8.52 8.85
N ILE A 94 8.09 7.85 7.73
CA ILE A 94 7.17 8.39 6.71
C ILE A 94 5.84 8.78 7.37
N HIS A 95 5.32 7.88 8.21
CA HIS A 95 4.04 8.07 8.85
C HIS A 95 4.04 9.21 9.88
N SER A 96 5.02 9.22 10.80
CA SER A 96 5.21 10.29 11.78
C SER A 96 5.36 11.65 11.09
N PHE A 97 6.05 11.70 9.94
CA PHE A 97 6.19 12.94 9.18
C PHE A 97 4.85 13.43 8.64
N ASN A 98 4.05 12.55 8.01
CA ASN A 98 2.71 12.93 7.53
C ASN A 98 1.80 13.40 8.68
N LYS A 99 1.91 12.76 9.85
CA LYS A 99 1.19 13.19 11.05
C LYS A 99 1.62 14.58 11.47
N TYR A 100 2.92 14.85 11.56
CA TYR A 100 3.47 16.18 11.84
C TYR A 100 2.90 17.25 10.90
N LEU A 101 2.86 17.00 9.58
CA LEU A 101 2.29 17.95 8.61
C LEU A 101 0.80 18.26 8.85
N SER A 102 0.05 17.28 9.34
CA SER A 102 -1.39 17.42 9.63
C SER A 102 -1.69 17.91 11.05
N ASN A 103 -0.68 18.08 11.88
CA ASN A 103 -0.84 18.24 13.32
C ASN A 103 -0.76 19.72 13.74
N ASN A 104 -1.79 20.19 14.44
CA ASN A 104 -1.83 21.55 15.04
C ASN A 104 -1.44 21.55 16.54
N SER A 105 -1.00 20.42 17.10
CA SER A 105 -0.65 20.29 18.52
C SER A 105 0.82 20.63 18.81
N ASN A 106 1.16 20.72 20.10
CA ASN A 106 2.51 21.04 20.58
C ASN A 106 3.54 20.01 20.07
N ILE A 107 4.63 20.48 19.46
CA ILE A 107 5.72 19.65 18.91
C ILE A 107 6.32 18.71 19.97
N ASP A 108 6.48 19.17 21.21
CA ASP A 108 7.03 18.35 22.29
C ASP A 108 6.13 17.14 22.61
N GLU A 109 4.82 17.36 22.62
CA GLU A 109 3.84 16.31 22.86
C GLU A 109 3.73 15.36 21.66
N PHE A 110 3.81 15.91 20.44
CA PHE A 110 3.87 15.12 19.21
C PHE A 110 5.08 14.18 19.19
N LEU A 111 6.28 14.68 19.49
CA LEU A 111 7.49 13.85 19.50
C LEU A 111 7.47 12.82 20.62
N LYS A 112 6.95 13.18 21.79
CA LYS A 112 6.76 12.23 22.88
C LYS A 112 5.82 11.08 22.46
N ASN A 113 4.64 11.40 21.92
CA ASN A 113 3.68 10.39 21.48
C ASN A 113 4.23 9.54 20.33
N SER A 114 4.95 10.18 19.40
CA SER A 114 5.62 9.46 18.30
C SER A 114 6.70 8.53 18.85
N PHE A 115 7.48 8.95 19.84
CA PHE A 115 8.47 8.08 20.47
C PHE A 115 7.82 6.91 21.20
N GLU A 116 6.71 7.12 21.90
CA GLU A 116 5.94 6.03 22.51
C GLU A 116 5.41 5.05 21.44
N ASP A 117 4.89 5.55 20.31
CA ASP A 117 4.47 4.72 19.18
C ASP A 117 5.66 3.97 18.54
N LEU A 118 6.86 4.58 18.49
CA LEU A 118 8.09 3.96 18.02
C LEU A 118 8.51 2.81 18.93
N LEU A 119 8.44 2.99 20.25
CA LEU A 119 8.76 1.95 21.22
C LEU A 119 7.88 0.72 21.03
N LEU A 120 6.62 0.89 20.60
CA LEU A 120 5.73 -0.23 20.26
C LEU A 120 6.33 -1.14 19.17
N LEU A 121 7.21 -0.66 18.30
CA LEU A 121 7.75 -1.49 17.22
C LEU A 121 8.80 -2.52 17.67
N GLU A 122 9.27 -2.45 18.92
CA GLU A 122 10.35 -3.30 19.46
C GLU A 122 9.85 -4.63 20.05
N ASP A 123 10.63 -5.70 19.85
CA ASP A 123 10.24 -7.08 20.17
C ASP A 123 10.16 -7.39 21.68
N ASN A 124 10.90 -6.65 22.51
CA ASN A 124 11.05 -6.91 23.95
C ASN A 124 10.54 -5.73 24.81
N LEU A 125 9.32 -5.27 24.54
CA LEU A 125 8.70 -4.23 25.35
C LEU A 125 8.44 -4.72 26.77
N LYS A 126 8.82 -3.88 27.75
CA LYS A 126 8.51 -4.14 29.16
C LYS A 126 6.99 -4.20 29.33
N LYS A 127 6.51 -5.22 30.05
CA LYS A 127 5.09 -5.44 30.37
C LYS A 127 4.41 -4.18 30.91
N GLU A 128 5.12 -3.40 31.71
CA GLU A 128 4.64 -2.13 32.28
C GLU A 128 4.32 -1.08 31.21
N PHE A 129 5.08 -1.03 30.11
CA PHE A 129 4.79 -0.14 28.99
C PHE A 129 3.52 -0.56 28.25
N ILE A 130 3.37 -1.87 27.98
CA ILE A 130 2.16 -2.43 27.35
C ILE A 130 0.93 -2.13 28.21
N LEU A 131 1.07 -2.32 29.52
CA LEU A 131 0.00 -2.08 30.48
C LEU A 131 -0.35 -0.60 30.62
N ASN A 132 0.56 0.33 30.38
CA ASN A 132 0.33 1.77 30.57
C ASN A 132 0.01 2.51 29.27
N ASN A 133 0.18 1.89 28.11
CA ASN A 133 -0.16 2.50 26.83
C ASN A 133 -1.69 2.55 26.64
N LYS A 134 -2.24 3.76 26.52
CA LYS A 134 -3.69 3.99 26.38
C LYS A 134 -4.31 3.31 25.16
N LYS A 135 -3.62 3.29 24.01
CA LYS A 135 -4.13 2.66 22.78
C LYS A 135 -4.29 1.15 22.96
N ILE A 136 -3.33 0.51 23.64
CA ILE A 136 -3.38 -0.92 23.95
C ILE A 136 -4.48 -1.22 24.96
N GLN A 137 -4.60 -0.43 26.03
CA GLN A 137 -5.68 -0.59 27.01
C GLN A 137 -7.06 -0.48 26.35
N ASN A 138 -7.25 0.54 25.51
CA ASN A 138 -8.49 0.73 24.75
C ASN A 138 -8.75 -0.45 23.82
N PHE A 139 -7.73 -0.93 23.10
CA PHE A 139 -7.84 -2.11 22.26
C PHE A 139 -8.31 -3.33 23.07
N PHE A 140 -7.66 -3.64 24.20
CA PHE A 140 -8.04 -4.79 25.03
C PHE A 140 -9.45 -4.65 25.62
N PHE A 141 -9.81 -3.47 26.10
CA PHE A 141 -11.15 -3.19 26.63
C PHE A 141 -12.21 -3.45 25.55
N ASN A 142 -12.05 -2.85 24.37
CA ASN A 142 -12.99 -3.00 23.27
C ASN A 142 -13.07 -4.45 22.76
N VAL A 143 -11.94 -5.16 22.70
CA VAL A 143 -11.90 -6.58 22.34
C VAL A 143 -12.77 -7.43 23.26
N ILE A 144 -12.76 -7.13 24.56
CA ILE A 144 -13.52 -7.87 25.57
C ILE A 144 -15.00 -7.46 25.53
N GLU A 145 -15.29 -6.15 25.59
CA GLU A 145 -16.64 -5.60 25.64
C GLU A 145 -17.45 -5.89 24.36
N GLU A 146 -16.85 -5.74 23.18
CA GLU A 146 -17.52 -6.01 21.90
C GLU A 146 -17.30 -7.44 21.37
N GLU A 147 -16.74 -8.32 22.20
CA GLU A 147 -16.43 -9.72 21.88
C GLU A 147 -15.68 -9.91 20.55
N ILE A 148 -14.70 -9.04 20.27
CA ILE A 148 -13.99 -9.01 19.00
C ILE A 148 -13.06 -10.23 18.92
N ARG A 149 -13.30 -11.10 17.95
CA ARG A 149 -12.49 -12.30 17.71
C ARG A 149 -11.59 -12.21 16.49
N ILE A 150 -12.02 -11.46 15.48
CA ILE A 150 -11.33 -11.33 14.20
C ILE A 150 -11.36 -9.86 13.78
N ILE A 151 -10.24 -9.39 13.25
CA ILE A 151 -10.09 -8.08 12.61
C ILE A 151 -9.89 -8.33 11.12
N GLU A 152 -10.88 -7.93 10.33
CA GLU A 152 -10.88 -8.12 8.89
C GLU A 152 -10.53 -6.83 8.16
N SER A 153 -9.94 -6.99 6.98
CA SER A 153 -9.64 -5.89 6.07
C SER A 153 -10.81 -5.63 5.12
N GLU A 154 -11.02 -4.37 4.76
CA GLU A 154 -11.91 -3.95 3.68
C GLU A 154 -11.12 -3.23 2.58
N PHE A 155 -11.69 -3.17 1.39
CA PHE A 155 -11.12 -2.43 0.27
C PHE A 155 -11.93 -1.18 -0.04
N ASP A 156 -11.26 -0.04 -0.03
CA ASP A 156 -11.79 1.23 -0.50
C ASP A 156 -11.05 1.69 -1.78
N PRO A 157 -11.76 2.10 -2.86
CA PRO A 157 -11.14 2.54 -4.10
C PRO A 157 -10.21 3.76 -3.97
N LYS A 158 -10.30 4.57 -2.91
CA LYS A 158 -9.41 5.70 -2.67
C LYS A 158 -8.26 5.28 -1.75
N LEU A 159 -8.58 4.76 -0.56
CA LEU A 159 -7.65 4.45 0.53
C LEU A 159 -6.85 3.15 0.30
N GLY A 160 -7.39 2.22 -0.49
CA GLY A 160 -6.79 0.91 -0.67
C GLY A 160 -7.31 -0.09 0.37
N LEU A 161 -6.45 -1.01 0.80
CA LEU A 161 -6.78 -1.97 1.85
C LEU A 161 -6.68 -1.27 3.21
N TYR A 162 -7.67 -1.47 4.09
CA TYR A 162 -7.68 -0.87 5.42
C TYR A 162 -8.48 -1.71 6.41
N TYR A 163 -8.38 -1.40 7.70
CA TYR A 163 -9.01 -2.16 8.79
C TYR A 163 -10.04 -1.30 9.53
N PRO A 164 -11.26 -1.13 8.96
CA PRO A 164 -12.24 -0.15 9.43
C PRO A 164 -12.62 -0.31 10.89
N LYS A 165 -12.81 -1.57 11.33
CA LYS A 165 -13.17 -1.85 12.71
C LYS A 165 -12.06 -1.36 13.66
N LEU A 166 -10.81 -1.67 13.36
CA LEU A 166 -9.67 -1.22 14.17
C LEU A 166 -9.53 0.31 14.18
N ILE A 167 -9.65 0.94 13.02
CA ILE A 167 -9.61 2.40 12.85
C ILE A 167 -10.67 3.07 13.71
N LYS A 168 -11.91 2.58 13.65
CA LYS A 168 -13.03 3.13 14.42
C LYS A 168 -12.86 2.92 15.92
N LEU A 169 -12.37 1.76 16.34
CA LEU A 169 -12.19 1.41 17.76
C LEU A 169 -11.15 2.26 18.47
N LEU A 170 -10.11 2.67 17.74
CA LEU A 170 -8.96 3.37 18.30
C LEU A 170 -8.91 4.84 17.92
N ASP A 171 -9.83 5.29 17.05
CA ASP A 171 -9.85 6.64 16.47
C ASP A 171 -8.51 7.00 15.83
N ILE A 172 -8.01 6.11 14.97
CA ILE A 172 -6.68 6.21 14.33
C ILE A 172 -6.80 6.27 12.82
N SER A 173 -5.79 6.85 12.15
CA SER A 173 -5.74 6.85 10.69
C SER A 173 -5.49 5.45 10.10
N PRO A 174 -5.79 5.21 8.80
CA PRO A 174 -5.46 3.94 8.14
C PRO A 174 -3.99 3.53 8.27
N ASN A 175 -3.05 4.48 8.16
CA ASN A 175 -1.63 4.20 8.32
C ASN A 175 -1.24 3.88 9.77
N GLU A 176 -1.81 4.59 10.75
CA GLU A 176 -1.61 4.25 12.17
C GLU A 176 -2.13 2.83 12.47
N SER A 177 -3.21 2.43 11.80
CA SER A 177 -3.79 1.09 11.95
C SER A 177 -2.85 -0.01 11.48
N GLU A 178 -2.10 0.19 10.38
CA GLU A 178 -1.10 -0.77 9.92
C GLU A 178 0.04 -0.93 10.93
N ILE A 179 0.58 0.17 11.45
CA ILE A 179 1.64 0.17 12.48
C ILE A 179 1.16 -0.55 13.74
N PHE A 180 -0.07 -0.28 14.18
CA PHE A 180 -0.63 -0.88 15.38
C PHE A 180 -0.91 -2.38 15.20
N LEU A 181 -1.33 -2.81 14.01
CA LEU A 181 -1.49 -4.23 13.69
C LEU A 181 -0.16 -4.97 13.74
N ASP A 182 0.89 -4.43 13.11
CA ASP A 182 2.23 -5.01 13.14
C ASP A 182 2.73 -5.18 14.58
N PHE A 183 2.51 -4.18 15.42
CA PHE A 183 2.80 -4.27 16.85
C PHE A 183 2.05 -5.43 17.53
N LEU A 184 0.73 -5.50 17.38
CA LEU A 184 -0.09 -6.52 18.04
C LEU A 184 0.27 -7.94 17.58
N ILE A 185 0.66 -8.10 16.31
CA ILE A 185 1.13 -9.38 15.74
C ILE A 185 2.48 -9.75 16.37
N LYS A 186 3.45 -8.83 16.40
CA LYS A 186 4.77 -9.05 17.01
C LYS A 186 4.65 -9.45 18.48
N GLN A 187 3.77 -8.79 19.23
CA GLN A 187 3.50 -9.10 20.64
C GLN A 187 2.60 -10.32 20.86
N LYS A 188 2.18 -10.99 19.78
CA LYS A 188 1.31 -12.18 19.78
C LYS A 188 -0.08 -11.95 20.37
N PHE A 189 -0.55 -10.70 20.43
CA PHE A 189 -1.94 -10.36 20.72
C PHE A 189 -2.86 -10.65 19.54
N LEU A 190 -2.29 -10.64 18.33
CA LEU A 190 -2.95 -11.04 17.10
C LEU A 190 -2.19 -12.19 16.43
N ILE A 191 -2.93 -13.07 15.77
CA ILE A 191 -2.42 -14.14 14.93
C ILE A 191 -2.86 -13.82 13.50
N SER A 192 -1.89 -13.67 12.60
CA SER A 192 -2.18 -13.38 11.19
C SER A 192 -2.63 -14.63 10.45
N GLU A 193 -3.74 -14.52 9.72
CA GLU A 193 -4.25 -15.55 8.83
C GLU A 193 -4.43 -14.93 7.43
N ILE A 194 -4.01 -15.65 6.39
CA ILE A 194 -4.19 -15.17 5.01
C ILE A 194 -5.66 -15.31 4.65
N LEU A 195 -6.33 -14.19 4.41
CA LEU A 195 -7.73 -14.15 4.00
C LEU A 195 -7.86 -14.32 2.49
N ASN A 196 -7.07 -13.57 1.72
CA ASN A 196 -6.98 -13.74 0.28
C ASN A 196 -5.62 -13.24 -0.24
N ASN A 197 -5.40 -13.35 -1.55
CA ASN A 197 -4.25 -12.76 -2.20
C ASN A 197 -4.70 -11.87 -3.35
N VAL A 198 -4.03 -10.75 -3.50
CA VAL A 198 -4.28 -9.78 -4.57
C VAL A 198 -3.03 -9.51 -5.39
N PHE A 199 -3.25 -9.10 -6.63
CA PHE A 199 -2.18 -8.60 -7.47
C PHE A 199 -1.95 -7.11 -7.23
N THR A 200 -0.70 -6.72 -7.02
CA THR A 200 -0.27 -5.33 -6.81
C THR A 200 0.67 -4.87 -7.92
N CYS A 201 0.71 -3.54 -8.13
CA CYS A 201 1.61 -2.91 -9.07
C CYS A 201 3.07 -3.13 -8.62
N PRO A 202 3.98 -3.57 -9.49
CA PRO A 202 5.38 -3.75 -9.12
C PRO A 202 6.07 -2.46 -8.68
N GLU A 203 5.60 -1.30 -9.15
CA GLU A 203 6.25 0.00 -8.95
C GLU A 203 5.78 0.73 -7.69
N CYS A 204 4.50 0.59 -7.32
CA CYS A 204 3.90 1.37 -6.23
C CYS A 204 2.99 0.57 -5.30
N ASP A 205 2.97 -0.76 -5.45
CA ASP A 205 2.16 -1.72 -4.68
C ASP A 205 0.63 -1.46 -4.66
N SER A 206 0.16 -0.56 -5.53
CA SER A 206 -1.27 -0.29 -5.70
C SER A 206 -2.00 -1.48 -6.33
N ILE A 207 -3.17 -1.81 -5.80
CA ILE A 207 -4.07 -2.83 -6.37
C ILE A 207 -4.99 -2.28 -7.47
N LYS A 208 -4.89 -0.98 -7.78
CA LYS A 208 -5.68 -0.30 -8.82
C LYS A 208 -5.11 -0.61 -10.21
N ILE A 209 -5.27 -1.85 -10.64
CA ILE A 209 -4.70 -2.37 -11.89
C ILE A 209 -5.82 -2.67 -12.89
N ILE A 210 -5.68 -2.14 -14.10
CA ILE A 210 -6.57 -2.43 -15.22
C ILE A 210 -5.89 -3.45 -16.13
N PHE A 211 -6.60 -4.54 -16.41
CA PHE A 211 -6.26 -5.47 -17.47
C PHE A 211 -6.76 -4.96 -18.82
N LYS A 212 -5.88 -4.99 -19.84
CA LYS A 212 -6.22 -4.67 -21.22
C LYS A 212 -5.69 -5.74 -22.17
N ILE A 213 -6.41 -5.92 -23.27
CA ILE A 213 -5.97 -6.74 -24.39
C ILE A 213 -5.57 -5.81 -25.53
N GLN A 214 -4.42 -6.06 -26.14
CA GLN A 214 -3.92 -5.32 -27.29
C GLN A 214 -3.95 -6.17 -28.56
N CYS A 215 -4.23 -5.53 -29.70
CA CYS A 215 -4.05 -6.14 -31.02
C CYS A 215 -2.59 -6.60 -31.18
N PRO A 216 -2.33 -7.83 -31.64
CA PRO A 216 -0.97 -8.33 -31.83
C PRO A 216 -0.19 -7.58 -32.92
N ASP A 217 -0.88 -7.02 -33.91
CA ASP A 217 -0.22 -6.39 -35.06
C ASP A 217 0.14 -4.92 -34.83
N CYS A 218 -0.72 -4.17 -34.12
CA CYS A 218 -0.57 -2.72 -33.96
C CYS A 218 -0.59 -2.24 -32.51
N PHE A 219 -0.72 -3.14 -31.54
CA PHE A 219 -0.79 -2.85 -30.10
C PHE A 219 -1.96 -1.92 -29.66
N SER A 220 -2.88 -1.58 -30.56
CA SER A 220 -4.09 -0.82 -30.21
C SER A 220 -4.97 -1.62 -29.24
N THR A 221 -5.54 -0.94 -28.25
CA THR A 221 -6.57 -1.49 -27.35
C THR A 221 -7.99 -1.27 -27.88
N LYS A 222 -8.15 -0.63 -29.05
CA LYS A 222 -9.45 -0.47 -29.71
C LYS A 222 -9.81 -1.77 -30.43
N ILE A 223 -10.42 -2.68 -29.68
CA ILE A 223 -10.78 -4.01 -30.14
C ILE A 223 -12.24 -4.30 -29.81
N GLU A 224 -12.91 -5.05 -30.68
CA GLU A 224 -14.24 -5.58 -30.40
C GLU A 224 -14.15 -7.09 -30.17
N LYS A 225 -14.87 -7.63 -29.17
CA LYS A 225 -14.95 -9.06 -28.86
C LYS A 225 -16.35 -9.58 -29.21
N ASN A 226 -16.45 -10.60 -30.07
CA ASN A 226 -17.74 -11.19 -30.39
C ASN A 226 -17.65 -12.65 -30.87
N ALA A 227 -18.80 -13.32 -30.98
CA ALA A 227 -18.93 -14.61 -31.62
C ALA A 227 -18.66 -14.47 -33.12
N THR A 228 -17.78 -15.31 -33.64
CA THR A 228 -17.30 -15.24 -35.03
C THR A 228 -17.69 -16.51 -35.76
N ILE A 229 -18.20 -16.34 -36.97
CA ILE A 229 -18.58 -17.43 -37.85
C ILE A 229 -17.85 -17.27 -39.18
N GLN A 230 -17.63 -18.41 -39.83
CA GLN A 230 -17.18 -18.47 -41.21
C GLN A 230 -18.33 -18.96 -42.07
N HIS A 231 -18.61 -18.31 -43.19
CA HIS A 231 -19.49 -18.85 -44.22
C HIS A 231 -18.78 -20.03 -44.92
N ASP A 232 -19.39 -21.21 -44.93
CA ASP A 232 -18.78 -22.41 -45.49
C ASP A 232 -18.60 -22.32 -47.01
N TYR A 233 -19.54 -21.65 -47.69
CA TYR A 233 -19.54 -21.54 -49.15
C TYR A 233 -18.47 -20.58 -49.69
N CYS A 234 -18.40 -19.34 -49.18
CA CYS A 234 -17.45 -18.32 -49.70
C CYS A 234 -16.22 -18.10 -48.81
N GLY A 235 -16.15 -18.75 -47.65
CA GLY A 235 -15.04 -18.64 -46.70
C GLY A 235 -14.98 -17.33 -45.90
N TYR A 236 -15.91 -16.39 -46.10
CA TYR A 236 -15.91 -15.11 -45.40
C TYR A 236 -16.07 -15.28 -43.89
N VAL A 237 -15.24 -14.58 -43.11
CA VAL A 237 -15.19 -14.65 -41.65
C VAL A 237 -15.50 -13.29 -41.07
N ASP A 238 -16.53 -13.21 -40.21
CA ASP A 238 -16.85 -11.99 -39.47
C ASP A 238 -17.68 -12.34 -38.22
N PHE A 239 -18.03 -11.31 -37.45
CA PHE A 239 -18.91 -11.47 -36.32
C PHE A 239 -20.31 -11.90 -36.73
N TYR A 240 -20.92 -12.80 -35.95
CA TYR A 240 -22.27 -13.31 -36.20
C TYR A 240 -23.29 -12.19 -36.42
N LYS A 241 -23.20 -11.12 -35.61
CA LYS A 241 -24.07 -9.94 -35.74
C LYS A 241 -24.05 -9.29 -37.13
N ASN A 242 -22.94 -9.39 -37.86
CA ASN A 242 -22.78 -8.82 -39.20
C ASN A 242 -23.36 -9.72 -40.29
N PHE A 243 -23.68 -10.98 -39.96
CA PHE A 243 -24.43 -11.87 -40.84
C PHE A 243 -25.93 -11.78 -40.60
N TYR A 244 -26.39 -11.20 -39.50
CA TYR A 244 -27.81 -11.19 -39.15
C TYR A 244 -28.50 -9.93 -39.70
N ASP A 245 -29.40 -10.11 -40.66
CA ASP A 245 -30.30 -9.06 -41.13
C ASP A 245 -31.53 -9.00 -40.24
N THR A 246 -31.63 -7.95 -39.42
CA THR A 246 -32.76 -7.74 -38.49
C THR A 246 -34.06 -7.40 -39.19
N THR A 247 -34.03 -6.87 -40.42
CA THR A 247 -35.24 -6.48 -41.15
C THR A 247 -35.93 -7.69 -41.78
N LYS A 248 -35.14 -8.65 -42.26
CA LYS A 248 -35.61 -9.88 -42.88
C LYS A 248 -35.66 -11.05 -41.91
N ASN A 249 -35.08 -10.90 -40.71
CA ASN A 249 -34.95 -11.93 -39.68
C ASN A 249 -34.23 -13.18 -40.22
N GLN A 250 -33.13 -12.97 -40.96
CA GLN A 250 -32.40 -14.01 -41.70
C GLN A 250 -30.90 -13.82 -41.58
N LEU A 251 -30.14 -14.92 -41.69
CA LEU A 251 -28.69 -14.87 -41.86
C LEU A 251 -28.35 -14.67 -43.34
N ILE A 252 -27.58 -13.63 -43.64
CA ILE A 252 -27.13 -13.26 -44.98
C ILE A 252 -25.63 -13.02 -44.91
N CYS A 253 -24.85 -13.71 -45.75
CA CYS A 253 -23.41 -13.43 -45.82
C CYS A 253 -23.17 -12.05 -46.43
N PRO A 254 -22.49 -11.12 -45.74
CA PRO A 254 -22.28 -9.76 -46.26
C PRO A 254 -21.28 -9.71 -47.43
N ASN A 255 -20.54 -10.80 -47.69
CA ASN A 255 -19.57 -10.89 -48.78
C ASN A 255 -20.18 -11.39 -50.10
N CYS A 256 -21.09 -12.37 -50.05
CA CYS A 256 -21.69 -12.96 -51.25
C CYS A 256 -23.22 -12.80 -51.33
N ASN A 257 -23.82 -12.13 -50.35
CA ASN A 257 -25.25 -11.85 -50.22
C ASN A 257 -26.16 -13.10 -50.24
N THR A 258 -25.59 -14.28 -50.02
CA THR A 258 -26.33 -15.54 -49.97
C THR A 258 -27.04 -15.67 -48.62
N ILE A 259 -28.33 -16.01 -48.66
CA ILE A 259 -29.11 -16.36 -47.48
C ILE A 259 -28.63 -17.71 -46.97
N ILE A 260 -28.33 -17.77 -45.67
CA ILE A 260 -27.88 -18.97 -44.96
C ILE A 260 -29.12 -19.56 -44.28
N THR A 261 -29.74 -20.55 -44.92
CA THR A 261 -30.88 -21.30 -44.38
C THR A 261 -30.40 -22.40 -43.43
N HIS A 262 -31.13 -22.63 -42.33
CA HIS A 262 -30.69 -23.52 -41.25
C HIS A 262 -30.48 -24.96 -41.70
N ASP A 263 -29.22 -25.41 -41.59
CA ASP A 263 -28.75 -26.69 -41.01
C ASP A 263 -27.25 -26.85 -41.29
N PHE A 264 -26.76 -26.31 -42.42
CA PHE A 264 -25.35 -26.31 -42.81
C PHE A 264 -25.05 -25.06 -43.66
N GLY A 265 -23.85 -24.48 -43.51
CA GLY A 265 -23.46 -23.27 -44.24
C GLY A 265 -22.63 -22.29 -43.41
N ILE A 266 -22.56 -22.46 -42.09
CA ILE A 266 -21.67 -21.69 -41.23
C ILE A 266 -20.84 -22.59 -40.32
N LYS A 267 -19.54 -22.30 -40.27
CA LYS A 267 -18.62 -22.86 -39.29
C LYS A 267 -18.43 -21.88 -38.14
N ASN A 268 -18.91 -22.26 -36.96
CA ASN A 268 -18.66 -21.50 -35.73
C ASN A 268 -17.15 -21.53 -35.41
N LYS A 269 -16.53 -20.35 -35.32
CA LYS A 269 -15.10 -20.21 -35.00
C LYS A 269 -14.86 -19.94 -33.51
N GLY A 270 -15.92 -19.64 -32.75
CA GLY A 270 -15.89 -19.26 -31.34
C GLY A 270 -15.76 -17.75 -31.16
N ILE A 271 -15.20 -17.35 -30.02
CA ILE A 271 -14.99 -15.94 -29.68
C ILE A 271 -13.66 -15.46 -30.27
N PHE A 272 -13.71 -14.36 -31.03
CA PHE A 272 -12.53 -13.64 -31.50
C PHE A 272 -12.60 -12.17 -31.10
N TYR A 273 -11.45 -11.52 -31.21
CA TYR A 273 -11.31 -10.09 -31.22
C TYR A 273 -11.08 -9.60 -32.65
N LYS A 274 -11.63 -8.43 -32.99
CA LYS A 274 -11.36 -7.70 -34.23
C LYS A 274 -10.71 -6.36 -33.87
N CYS A 275 -9.55 -6.07 -34.46
CA CYS A 275 -8.90 -4.77 -34.30
C CYS A 275 -9.69 -3.72 -35.09
N LEU A 276 -10.09 -2.62 -34.44
CA LEU A 276 -10.81 -1.54 -35.11
C LEU A 276 -9.89 -0.66 -35.97
N GLU A 277 -8.58 -0.70 -35.73
CA GLU A 277 -7.58 0.06 -36.49
C GLU A 277 -7.08 -0.69 -37.74
N LYS A 278 -6.97 -2.02 -37.67
CA LYS A 278 -6.39 -2.85 -38.73
C LYS A 278 -7.38 -3.83 -39.36
N GLY A 279 -8.54 -4.05 -38.75
CA GLY A 279 -9.52 -5.05 -39.18
C GLY A 279 -9.13 -6.50 -38.88
N THR A 280 -7.89 -6.77 -38.40
CA THR A 280 -7.41 -8.13 -38.14
C THR A 280 -8.24 -8.84 -37.08
N PHE A 281 -8.59 -10.10 -37.36
CA PHE A 281 -9.18 -11.02 -36.41
C PHE A 281 -8.12 -11.84 -35.68
N PHE A 282 -8.26 -11.98 -34.36
CA PHE A 282 -7.35 -12.78 -33.55
C PHE A 282 -8.07 -13.42 -32.35
N LYS A 283 -7.62 -14.61 -31.93
CA LYS A 283 -8.18 -15.31 -30.76
C LYS A 283 -7.56 -14.88 -29.43
N LYS A 284 -6.26 -14.56 -29.45
CA LYS A 284 -5.48 -14.13 -28.29
C LYS A 284 -4.74 -12.85 -28.64
N GLY A 285 -5.01 -11.79 -27.90
CA GLY A 285 -4.24 -10.54 -27.99
C GLY A 285 -3.11 -10.52 -26.97
N LYS A 286 -2.26 -9.50 -27.03
CA LYS A 286 -1.25 -9.28 -25.99
C LYS A 286 -1.94 -8.79 -24.72
N GLU A 287 -1.82 -9.57 -23.65
CA GLU A 287 -2.29 -9.19 -22.32
C GLU A 287 -1.37 -8.13 -21.73
N ILE A 288 -1.94 -7.05 -21.21
CA ILE A 288 -1.18 -6.00 -20.57
C ILE A 288 -1.91 -5.44 -19.36
N PHE A 289 -1.14 -5.08 -18.33
CA PHE A 289 -1.64 -4.48 -17.11
C PHE A 289 -1.21 -3.02 -17.03
N TYR A 290 -2.09 -2.19 -16.51
CA TYR A 290 -1.87 -0.76 -16.35
C TYR A 290 -2.26 -0.34 -14.93
N CYS A 291 -1.33 0.27 -14.20
CA CYS A 291 -1.64 0.82 -12.88
C CYS A 291 -2.29 2.20 -13.04
N ILE A 292 -3.47 2.39 -12.47
CA ILE A 292 -4.18 3.68 -12.45
C ILE A 292 -3.41 4.69 -11.59
N ASN A 293 -2.75 4.22 -10.53
CA ASN A 293 -2.09 5.10 -9.56
C ASN A 293 -0.81 5.75 -10.11
N CYS A 294 0.07 4.96 -10.74
CA CYS A 294 1.36 5.47 -11.25
C CYS A 294 1.46 5.50 -12.78
N ASN A 295 0.39 5.16 -13.50
CA ASN A 295 0.33 5.14 -14.97
C ASN A 295 1.37 4.23 -15.66
N LYS A 296 1.95 3.28 -14.92
CA LYS A 296 2.91 2.33 -15.46
C LYS A 296 2.22 1.14 -16.13
N LYS A 297 2.78 0.75 -17.27
CA LYS A 297 2.42 -0.43 -18.06
C LYS A 297 3.39 -1.57 -17.75
N PHE A 298 2.87 -2.77 -17.53
CA PHE A 298 3.68 -3.96 -17.28
C PHE A 298 2.99 -5.23 -17.75
N GLU A 299 3.79 -6.27 -17.93
CA GLU A 299 3.35 -7.61 -18.33
C GLU A 299 2.89 -8.42 -17.10
N LYS A 300 2.19 -9.53 -17.34
CA LYS A 300 1.52 -10.32 -16.29
C LYS A 300 2.51 -10.88 -15.26
N ASP A 301 3.66 -11.32 -15.72
CA ASP A 301 4.77 -11.88 -14.94
C ASP A 301 5.34 -10.89 -13.92
N LYS A 302 5.18 -9.59 -14.16
CA LYS A 302 5.61 -8.52 -13.25
C LYS A 302 4.60 -8.20 -12.16
N LEU A 303 3.40 -8.79 -12.17
CA LEU A 303 2.44 -8.60 -11.09
C LEU A 303 3.02 -9.15 -9.79
N LYS A 304 3.08 -8.29 -8.77
CA LYS A 304 3.42 -8.73 -7.42
C LYS A 304 2.19 -9.37 -6.79
N PHE A 305 2.43 -10.40 -5.98
CA PHE A 305 1.40 -11.08 -5.21
C PHE A 305 1.50 -10.62 -3.76
N LYS A 306 0.44 -10.02 -3.23
CA LYS A 306 0.38 -9.57 -1.84
C LYS A 306 -0.74 -10.32 -1.12
N SER A 307 -0.40 -10.96 -0.01
CA SER A 307 -1.39 -11.57 0.87
C SER A 307 -2.11 -10.49 1.66
N ILE A 308 -3.43 -10.55 1.62
CA ILE A 308 -4.32 -9.78 2.49
C ILE A 308 -4.59 -10.65 3.71
N SER A 309 -4.23 -10.14 4.87
CA SER A 309 -4.38 -10.85 6.13
C SER A 309 -5.61 -10.38 6.90
N SER A 310 -6.31 -11.33 7.50
CA SER A 310 -7.13 -11.09 8.68
C SER A 310 -6.31 -11.40 9.93
N TYR A 311 -6.79 -10.91 11.07
CA TYR A 311 -6.11 -11.13 12.34
C TYR A 311 -7.04 -11.70 13.37
N LYS A 312 -6.74 -12.91 13.83
CA LYS A 312 -7.43 -13.54 14.94
C LYS A 312 -6.88 -13.02 16.26
N VAL A 313 -7.77 -12.65 17.16
CA VAL A 313 -7.41 -12.15 18.49
C VAL A 313 -6.95 -13.30 19.39
N ASN A 314 -5.77 -13.15 19.99
CA ASN A 314 -5.25 -14.06 21.00
C ASN A 314 -5.74 -13.65 22.40
N LEU A 315 -6.95 -14.06 22.73
CA LEU A 315 -7.60 -13.72 24.01
C LEU A 315 -6.86 -14.27 25.22
N GLU A 316 -6.24 -15.45 25.10
CA GLU A 316 -5.44 -16.03 26.18
C GLU A 316 -4.29 -15.08 26.55
N LYS A 317 -3.57 -14.57 25.54
CA LYS A 317 -2.48 -13.62 25.75
C LYS A 317 -2.97 -12.29 26.33
N ILE A 318 -4.12 -11.77 25.87
CA ILE A 318 -4.70 -10.54 26.40
C ILE A 318 -5.09 -10.71 27.88
N ASN A 319 -5.82 -11.78 28.21
CA ASN A 319 -6.23 -12.09 29.59
C ASN A 319 -5.03 -12.33 30.51
N GLN A 320 -3.99 -13.01 30.01
CA GLN A 320 -2.72 -13.18 30.72
C GLN A 320 -2.02 -11.84 31.01
N VAL A 321 -2.22 -10.78 30.23
CA VAL A 321 -1.62 -9.47 30.53
C VAL A 321 -2.50 -8.71 31.53
N LEU A 322 -3.82 -8.75 31.36
CA LEU A 322 -4.78 -8.04 32.22
C LEU A 322 -4.87 -8.60 33.65
N ASN A 323 -4.79 -9.92 33.83
CA ASN A 323 -4.94 -10.54 35.15
C ASN A 323 -3.81 -10.18 36.14
N PHE A 324 -2.62 -9.84 35.65
CA PHE A 324 -1.52 -9.37 36.51
C PHE A 324 -1.67 -7.91 36.99
N LYS A 325 -2.77 -7.23 36.63
CA LYS A 325 -3.09 -5.90 37.16
C LYS A 325 -3.88 -5.97 38.48
N LYS A 326 -4.29 -7.18 38.90
CA LYS A 326 -5.09 -7.44 40.11
C LYS A 326 -4.28 -7.98 41.30
N GLU A 327 -3.00 -8.29 41.09
CA GLU A 327 -2.00 -8.55 42.14
C GLU A 327 -1.14 -7.31 42.32
#